data_AF-A0A7G9FJE4-F1
#
_entry.id   AF-A0A7G9FJE4-F1
#
_cell.length_a   1.000
_cell.length_b   1.000
_cell.length_c   1.000
_cell.angle_alpha   90.00
_cell.angle_beta   90.00
_cell.angle_gamma   90.00
#
_symmetry.space_group_name_H-M   'P 1'
#
loop_
_entity.id
_entity.type
_entity.pdbx_description
1 polymer ?
#
loop_
_entity_poly.entity_id
_entity_poly.type
_entity_poly.pdbx_seq_one_letter_code
_entity_poly.pdbx_strand_id
1 'polypeptide(L)'
;MRTRQTALRMIVLSFLLVGCMCIFAACAKSEKKASAAGVYHLYSMESDGDSYSHDDIVSYGLDSMALTLYADGTASLGFGEETEQFQWKEGMLYSDDEEIAFTVENGMLTVSMDTESMVFERVKDAPEKMEVQNPEETTGTPTDDTEVSGTDLPQQ
;
A
#
# COMPACT_ATOMS: atom_id res chain seq x y z
N MET A 1 -59.56 19.40 -24.98
CA MET A 1 -58.19 19.21 -24.45
C MET A 1 -58.03 17.82 -23.80
N ARG A 2 -58.16 16.72 -24.55
CA ARG A 2 -58.00 15.34 -24.02
C ARG A 2 -57.09 14.42 -24.86
N THR A 3 -56.61 14.89 -26.00
CA THR A 3 -55.75 14.14 -26.94
C THR A 3 -54.25 14.36 -26.74
N ARG A 4 -53.83 15.41 -26.01
CA ARG A 4 -52.40 15.71 -25.78
C ARG A 4 -51.77 14.93 -24.63
N GLN A 5 -52.58 14.43 -23.69
CA GLN A 5 -52.11 13.73 -22.50
C GLN A 5 -51.76 12.25 -22.78
N THR A 6 -52.40 11.63 -23.77
CA THR A 6 -52.12 10.25 -24.20
C THR A 6 -50.87 10.17 -25.08
N ALA A 7 -50.65 11.16 -25.96
CA ALA A 7 -49.44 11.24 -26.79
C ALA A 7 -48.16 11.43 -25.95
N LEU A 8 -48.21 12.28 -24.93
CA LEU A 8 -47.08 12.53 -24.04
C LEU A 8 -46.72 11.30 -23.19
N ARG A 9 -47.72 10.53 -22.75
CA ARG A 9 -47.51 9.28 -22.00
C ARG A 9 -46.92 8.16 -22.86
N MET A 10 -47.28 8.06 -24.14
CA MET A 10 -46.64 7.09 -25.04
C MET A 10 -45.19 7.45 -25.33
N ILE A 11 -44.86 8.72 -25.57
CA ILE A 11 -43.48 9.15 -25.86
C ILE A 11 -42.54 8.87 -24.67
N VAL A 12 -42.98 9.13 -23.43
CA VAL A 12 -42.17 8.87 -22.23
C VAL A 12 -41.95 7.36 -22.01
N LEU A 13 -42.95 6.51 -22.30
CA LEU A 13 -42.79 5.05 -22.26
C LEU A 13 -41.85 4.52 -23.35
N SER A 14 -41.82 5.15 -24.54
CA SER A 14 -40.90 4.79 -25.62
C SER A 14 -39.44 5.09 -25.27
N PHE A 15 -39.15 6.23 -24.65
CA PHE A 15 -37.79 6.57 -24.20
C PHE A 15 -37.32 5.68 -23.04
N LEU A 16 -38.23 5.23 -22.17
CA LEU A 16 -37.90 4.35 -21.05
C LEU A 16 -37.54 2.91 -21.48
N LEU A 17 -38.03 2.45 -22.63
CA LEU A 17 -37.70 1.14 -23.20
C LEU A 17 -36.44 1.17 -24.09
N VAL A 18 -36.18 2.26 -24.82
CA VAL A 18 -34.97 2.43 -25.65
C VAL A 18 -33.72 2.75 -24.81
N GLY A 19 -33.88 3.34 -23.63
CA GLY A 19 -32.78 3.54 -22.66
C GLY A 19 -32.28 2.27 -21.97
N CYS A 20 -32.95 1.12 -22.16
CA CYS A 20 -32.60 -0.14 -21.51
C CYS A 20 -31.67 -1.03 -22.36
N MET A 21 -31.29 -0.59 -23.57
CA MET A 21 -30.46 -1.36 -24.53
C MET A 21 -29.07 -0.75 -24.75
N CYS A 22 -28.57 0.00 -23.77
CA CYS A 22 -27.15 0.38 -23.70
C CYS A 22 -26.51 -0.10 -22.38
N ILE A 23 -27.02 -1.18 -21.80
CA ILE A 23 -26.20 -2.03 -20.91
C ILE A 23 -25.35 -2.91 -21.85
N PHE A 24 -24.51 -2.27 -22.67
CA PHE A 24 -23.37 -2.97 -23.20
C PHE A 24 -22.60 -3.40 -21.97
N ALA A 25 -22.61 -4.71 -21.76
CA ALA A 25 -21.66 -5.43 -20.96
C ALA A 25 -20.25 -5.08 -21.47
N ALA A 26 -19.76 -3.90 -21.12
CA ALA A 26 -18.41 -3.76 -20.65
C ALA A 26 -18.38 -4.46 -19.28
N CYS A 27 -18.54 -5.79 -19.30
CA CYS A 27 -17.54 -6.58 -18.61
C CYS A 27 -16.25 -6.22 -19.32
N ALA A 28 -15.65 -5.08 -18.93
CA ALA A 28 -14.22 -5.06 -18.85
C ALA A 28 -13.91 -6.36 -18.13
N LYS A 29 -13.44 -7.36 -18.89
CA LYS A 29 -12.37 -8.18 -18.36
C LYS A 29 -11.39 -7.14 -17.87
N SER A 30 -11.53 -6.74 -16.61
CA SER A 30 -10.42 -6.27 -15.84
C SER A 30 -9.47 -7.43 -15.98
N GLU A 31 -8.61 -7.37 -16.99
CA GLU A 31 -7.35 -8.08 -16.97
C GLU A 31 -6.88 -7.81 -15.57
N LYS A 32 -6.91 -8.85 -14.75
CA LYS A 32 -6.57 -8.76 -13.35
C LYS A 32 -5.10 -8.41 -13.41
N LYS A 33 -4.77 -7.10 -13.50
CA LYS A 33 -3.39 -6.62 -13.46
C LYS A 33 -2.83 -7.32 -12.24
N ALA A 34 -1.77 -8.09 -12.44
CA ALA A 34 -1.07 -8.71 -11.33
C ALA A 34 -0.83 -7.59 -10.31
N SER A 35 -1.26 -7.83 -9.07
CA SER A 35 -1.16 -6.81 -8.03
C SER A 35 0.29 -6.40 -7.88
N ALA A 36 0.58 -5.10 -7.93
CA ALA A 36 1.92 -4.60 -7.66
C ALA A 36 2.38 -4.90 -6.22
N ALA A 37 1.45 -5.22 -5.31
CA ALA A 37 1.78 -5.64 -3.95
C ALA A 37 2.72 -6.85 -3.94
N GLY A 38 3.82 -6.79 -3.20
CA GLY A 38 4.92 -7.76 -3.22
C GLY A 38 6.09 -7.33 -2.34
N VAL A 39 6.99 -8.26 -2.05
CA VAL A 39 8.32 -7.96 -1.49
C VAL A 39 9.32 -7.98 -2.63
N TYR A 40 10.10 -6.90 -2.74
CA TYR A 40 11.06 -6.69 -3.80
C TYR A 40 12.44 -6.39 -3.22
N HIS A 41 13.48 -7.04 -3.74
CA HIS A 41 14.87 -6.79 -3.35
C HIS A 41 15.58 -6.00 -4.43
N LEU A 42 16.50 -5.12 -4.03
CA LEU A 42 17.27 -4.33 -4.99
C LEU A 42 18.05 -5.28 -5.91
N TYR A 43 17.90 -5.08 -7.22
CA TYR A 43 18.53 -5.88 -8.25
C TYR A 43 19.62 -5.10 -8.98
N SER A 44 19.37 -3.83 -9.31
CA SER A 44 20.36 -2.93 -9.91
C SER A 44 19.98 -1.49 -9.64
N MET A 45 20.95 -0.58 -9.70
CA MET A 45 20.69 0.85 -9.60
C MET A 45 21.55 1.66 -10.57
N GLU A 46 21.06 2.83 -10.93
CA GLU A 46 21.83 3.89 -11.58
C GLU A 46 21.79 5.12 -10.68
N SER A 47 22.95 5.72 -10.42
CA SER A 47 23.09 6.89 -9.56
C SER A 47 24.21 7.77 -10.09
N ASP A 48 23.97 9.07 -10.25
CA ASP A 48 24.97 10.04 -10.71
C ASP A 48 25.69 9.68 -12.02
N GLY A 49 25.04 8.89 -12.88
CA GLY A 49 25.60 8.40 -14.13
C GLY A 49 26.46 7.14 -14.02
N ASP A 50 26.62 6.59 -12.82
CA ASP A 50 27.19 5.27 -12.59
C ASP A 50 26.09 4.21 -12.56
N SER A 51 26.33 3.06 -13.23
CA SER A 51 25.42 1.91 -13.21
C SER A 51 26.01 0.80 -12.35
N TYR A 52 25.17 0.23 -11.49
CA TYR A 52 25.51 -0.84 -10.57
C TYR A 52 24.67 -2.08 -10.92
N SER A 53 25.36 -3.13 -11.35
CA SER A 53 24.75 -4.41 -11.71
C SER A 53 24.36 -5.23 -10.48
N HIS A 54 23.61 -6.31 -10.67
CA HIS A 54 23.28 -7.23 -9.58
C HIS A 54 24.49 -7.77 -8.83
N ASP A 55 25.56 -8.10 -9.55
CA ASP A 55 26.80 -8.57 -8.94
C ASP A 55 27.43 -7.48 -8.05
N ASP A 56 27.34 -6.21 -8.46
CA ASP A 56 27.81 -5.07 -7.66
C ASP A 56 26.96 -4.88 -6.40
N ILE A 57 25.61 -4.95 -6.54
CA ILE A 57 24.67 -4.87 -5.42
C ILE A 57 24.99 -5.93 -4.35
N VAL A 58 25.18 -7.18 -4.76
CA VAL A 58 25.53 -8.29 -3.86
C VAL A 58 26.94 -8.09 -3.27
N SER A 59 27.92 -7.69 -4.08
CA SER A 59 29.29 -7.46 -3.62
C SER A 59 29.38 -6.35 -2.58
N TYR A 60 28.50 -5.35 -2.64
CA TYR A 60 28.46 -4.23 -1.70
C TYR A 60 27.52 -4.49 -0.50
N GLY A 61 26.82 -5.63 -0.46
CA GLY A 61 25.87 -5.97 0.61
C GLY A 61 24.57 -5.15 0.57
N LEU A 62 24.26 -4.56 -0.59
CA LEU A 62 23.05 -3.77 -0.81
C LEU A 62 21.84 -4.63 -1.18
N ASP A 63 22.02 -5.95 -1.34
CA ASP A 63 20.98 -6.94 -1.58
C ASP A 63 20.02 -7.12 -0.38
N SER A 64 20.38 -6.56 0.78
CA SER A 64 19.52 -6.41 1.95
C SER A 64 18.47 -5.31 1.82
N MET A 65 18.61 -4.40 0.84
CA MET A 65 17.64 -3.35 0.57
C MET A 65 16.36 -3.95 -0.01
N ALA A 66 15.23 -3.67 0.64
CA ALA A 66 13.95 -4.26 0.27
C ALA A 66 12.83 -3.23 0.23
N LEU A 67 12.13 -3.16 -0.90
CA LEU A 67 10.89 -2.42 -1.06
C LEU A 67 9.71 -3.39 -0.91
N THR A 68 8.84 -3.15 0.06
CA THR A 68 7.61 -3.92 0.24
C THR A 68 6.41 -3.06 -0.11
N LEU A 69 5.62 -3.49 -1.10
CA LEU A 69 4.32 -2.91 -1.42
C LEU A 69 3.24 -3.77 -0.75
N TYR A 70 2.55 -3.24 0.25
CA TYR A 70 1.47 -3.92 0.94
C TYR A 70 0.15 -3.79 0.17
N ALA A 71 -0.72 -4.79 0.30
CA ALA A 71 -2.01 -4.81 -0.42
C ALA A 71 -3.00 -3.73 0.03
N ASP A 72 -2.77 -3.09 1.18
CA ASP A 72 -3.61 -2.01 1.71
C ASP A 72 -3.23 -0.62 1.16
N GLY A 73 -2.23 -0.54 0.28
CA GLY A 73 -1.75 0.72 -0.29
C GLY A 73 -0.66 1.38 0.53
N THR A 74 -0.12 0.73 1.56
CA THR A 74 1.10 1.19 2.24
C THR A 74 2.35 0.54 1.62
N ALA A 75 3.49 1.19 1.75
CA ALA A 75 4.77 0.68 1.29
C ALA A 75 5.88 0.97 2.32
N SER A 76 6.91 0.12 2.33
CA SER A 76 8.08 0.29 3.19
C SER A 76 9.36 0.04 2.41
N LEU A 77 10.34 0.93 2.51
CA LEU A 77 11.69 0.72 2.00
C LEU A 77 12.65 0.50 3.17
N GLY A 78 13.17 -0.71 3.29
CA GLY A 78 14.17 -1.06 4.30
C GLY A 78 15.58 -0.96 3.75
N PHE A 79 16.48 -0.33 4.50
CA PHE A 79 17.92 -0.29 4.22
C PHE A 79 18.71 -0.40 5.53
N GLY A 80 19.36 -1.54 5.76
CA GLY A 80 20.04 -1.82 7.03
C GLY A 80 19.06 -1.83 8.21
N GLU A 81 19.29 -0.94 9.18
CA GLU A 81 18.41 -0.76 10.35
C GLU A 81 17.33 0.32 10.13
N GLU A 82 17.40 1.04 9.01
CA GLU A 82 16.47 2.11 8.66
C GLU A 82 15.30 1.57 7.85
N THR A 83 14.11 2.12 8.08
CA THR A 83 12.92 1.80 7.31
C THR A 83 12.12 3.08 7.08
N GLU A 84 11.90 3.38 5.82
CA GLU A 84 11.09 4.51 5.39
C GLU A 84 9.71 4.02 4.94
N GLN A 85 8.66 4.77 5.29
CA GLN A 85 7.28 4.41 5.05
C GLN A 85 6.66 5.33 4.00
N PHE A 86 5.92 4.75 3.07
CA PHE A 86 5.24 5.46 1.98
C PHE A 86 3.79 5.00 1.88
N GLN A 87 2.97 5.76 1.16
CA GLN A 87 1.74 5.25 0.56
C GLN A 87 2.01 4.94 -0.91
N TRP A 88 1.24 4.02 -1.50
CA TRP A 88 1.31 3.76 -2.93
C TRP A 88 -0.07 3.55 -3.54
N LYS A 89 -0.25 4.07 -4.75
CA LYS A 89 -1.46 3.88 -5.55
C LYS A 89 -1.15 4.09 -7.02
N GLU A 90 -1.73 3.25 -7.87
CA GLU A 90 -1.74 3.42 -9.34
C GLU A 90 -0.34 3.63 -9.98
N GLY A 91 0.73 3.07 -9.40
CA GLY A 91 2.10 3.20 -9.92
C GLY A 91 2.85 4.43 -9.40
N MET A 92 2.38 5.03 -8.31
CA MET A 92 3.05 6.14 -7.62
C MET A 92 3.29 5.76 -6.17
N LEU A 93 4.48 6.08 -5.65
CA LEU A 93 4.81 6.15 -4.23
C LEU A 93 4.63 7.61 -3.77
N TYR A 94 4.10 7.77 -2.57
CA TYR A 94 3.82 9.06 -1.95
C TYR A 94 4.50 9.10 -0.58
N SER A 95 5.35 10.11 -0.38
CA SER A 95 5.82 10.58 0.92
C SER A 95 5.24 11.98 1.19
N ASP A 96 5.52 12.56 2.36
CA ASP A 96 5.04 13.91 2.71
C ASP A 96 5.61 14.98 1.77
N ASP A 97 6.80 14.73 1.20
CA ASP A 97 7.58 15.72 0.44
C ASP A 97 7.72 15.38 -1.05
N GLU A 98 7.37 14.17 -1.47
CA GLU A 98 7.65 13.68 -2.83
C GLU A 98 6.64 12.67 -3.37
N GLU A 99 6.45 12.69 -4.70
CA GLU A 99 5.72 11.67 -5.44
C GLU A 99 6.67 11.00 -6.43
N ILE A 100 6.86 9.68 -6.30
CA ILE A 100 7.84 8.94 -7.08
C ILE A 100 7.11 7.91 -7.95
N ALA A 101 7.31 8.00 -9.26
CA ALA A 101 6.70 7.05 -10.19
C ALA A 101 7.43 5.70 -10.15
N PHE A 102 6.65 4.62 -10.23
CA PHE A 102 7.18 3.27 -10.42
C PHE A 102 6.37 2.47 -11.43
N THR A 103 7.04 1.51 -12.07
CA THR A 103 6.43 0.54 -12.96
C THR A 103 6.71 -0.87 -12.48
N VAL A 104 5.83 -1.82 -12.81
CA VAL A 104 6.07 -3.25 -12.53
C VAL A 104 5.86 -4.03 -13.82
N GLU A 105 6.92 -4.64 -14.32
CA GLU A 105 6.92 -5.44 -15.54
C GLU A 105 7.69 -6.74 -15.32
N ASN A 106 7.07 -7.88 -15.63
CA ASN A 106 7.69 -9.21 -15.49
C ASN A 106 8.30 -9.51 -14.11
N GLY A 107 7.71 -8.97 -13.04
CA GLY A 107 8.22 -9.13 -11.67
C GLY A 107 9.32 -8.15 -11.29
N MET A 108 9.78 -7.30 -12.20
CA MET A 108 10.71 -6.21 -11.91
C MET A 108 9.94 -4.94 -11.61
N LEU A 109 10.24 -4.31 -10.48
CA LEU A 109 9.72 -2.99 -10.12
C LEU A 109 10.83 -1.96 -10.38
N THR A 110 10.55 -0.98 -11.23
CA THR A 110 11.48 0.12 -11.50
C THR A 110 10.95 1.38 -10.87
N VAL A 111 11.76 2.01 -10.02
CA VAL A 111 11.55 3.35 -9.48
C VAL A 111 12.48 4.29 -10.24
N SER A 112 11.94 5.36 -10.80
CA SER A 112 12.74 6.35 -11.53
C SER A 112 12.59 7.73 -10.90
N MET A 113 13.72 8.31 -10.53
CA MET A 113 13.89 9.66 -10.00
C MET A 113 14.72 10.46 -11.01
N ASP A 114 14.83 11.78 -10.83
CA ASP A 114 15.41 12.69 -11.84
C ASP A 114 16.77 12.23 -12.39
N THR A 115 17.70 11.84 -11.52
CA THR A 115 19.06 11.40 -11.89
C THR A 115 19.38 9.98 -11.44
N GLU A 116 18.41 9.30 -10.84
CA GLU A 116 18.60 8.00 -10.20
C GLU A 116 17.51 7.02 -10.64
N SER A 117 17.86 5.76 -10.76
CA SER A 117 16.91 4.70 -11.10
C SER A 117 17.24 3.46 -10.29
N MET A 118 16.23 2.84 -9.70
CA MET A 118 16.39 1.61 -8.94
C MET A 118 15.47 0.54 -9.51
N VAL A 119 16.04 -0.62 -9.76
CA VAL A 119 15.30 -1.79 -10.25
C VAL A 119 15.32 -2.83 -9.15
N PHE A 120 14.15 -3.29 -8.76
CA PHE A 120 13.95 -4.30 -7.74
C PHE A 120 13.32 -5.56 -8.34
N GLU A 121 13.79 -6.74 -7.93
CA GLU A 121 13.21 -8.02 -8.31
C GLU A 121 12.19 -8.47 -7.26
N ARG A 122 10.99 -8.88 -7.70
CA ARG A 122 10.00 -9.49 -6.81
C ARG A 122 10.47 -10.85 -6.34
N VAL A 123 10.72 -10.96 -5.04
CA VAL A 123 11.12 -12.22 -4.40
C VAL A 123 9.96 -12.97 -3.77
N LYS A 124 8.90 -12.27 -3.36
CA LYS A 124 7.71 -12.85 -2.71
C LYS A 124 6.46 -12.05 -3.06
N ASP A 125 5.31 -12.70 -2.98
CA ASP A 125 4.02 -12.01 -2.99
C ASP A 125 3.86 -11.13 -1.74
N ALA A 126 2.89 -10.22 -1.79
CA ALA A 126 2.66 -9.26 -0.71
C ALA A 126 2.44 -10.01 0.61
N PRO A 127 3.08 -9.61 1.71
CA PRO A 127 2.73 -10.15 3.01
C PRO A 127 1.26 -9.83 3.31
N GLU A 128 0.50 -10.81 3.80
CA GLU A 128 -0.78 -10.53 4.44
C GLU A 128 -0.48 -9.61 5.62
N LYS A 129 -1.16 -8.45 5.66
CA LYS A 129 -0.95 -7.36 6.63
C LYS A 129 -0.57 -7.92 8.01
N MET A 130 0.63 -7.62 8.50
CA MET A 130 0.87 -7.70 9.94
C MET A 130 0.03 -6.59 10.56
N GLU A 131 -1.07 -6.95 11.23
CA GLU A 131 -1.67 -6.07 12.21
C GLU A 131 -0.58 -5.75 13.24
N VAL A 132 -0.10 -4.51 13.21
CA VAL A 132 0.64 -3.93 14.34
C VAL A 132 -0.31 -4.08 15.53
N GLN A 133 -0.04 -5.07 16.37
CA GLN A 133 -0.63 -5.11 17.70
C GLN A 133 -0.11 -3.86 18.40
N ASN A 134 -0.95 -2.83 18.41
CA ASN A 134 -0.80 -1.69 19.30
C ASN A 134 -0.56 -2.30 20.71
N PRO A 135 0.60 -2.11 21.36
CA PRO A 135 0.70 -2.48 22.75
C PRO A 135 -0.30 -1.60 23.47
N GLU A 136 -1.39 -2.23 23.91
CA GLU A 136 -2.41 -1.63 24.75
C GLU A 136 -1.72 -0.70 25.75
N GLU A 137 -2.05 0.59 25.69
CA GLU A 137 -1.73 1.55 26.73
C GLU A 137 -2.14 0.94 28.07
N THR A 138 -1.17 0.41 28.81
CA THR A 138 -1.36 0.11 30.23
C THR A 138 -1.33 1.45 30.95
N THR A 139 -2.44 2.18 30.87
CA THR A 139 -2.77 3.29 31.75
C THR A 139 -3.16 2.70 33.10
N GLY A 140 -2.16 2.18 33.81
CA GLY A 140 -2.26 1.85 35.23
C GLY A 140 -1.97 3.11 36.04
N THR A 141 -2.96 3.97 36.22
CA THR A 141 -2.92 5.02 37.24
C THR A 141 -3.08 4.34 38.60
N PRO A 142 -2.10 4.38 39.53
CA PRO A 142 -2.35 3.99 40.90
C PRO A 142 -2.87 5.23 41.63
N THR A 143 -4.18 5.26 41.86
CA THR A 143 -4.78 6.21 42.80
C THR A 143 -5.26 5.47 44.03
N ASP A 144 -4.83 5.99 45.17
CA ASP A 144 -5.49 5.98 46.47
C ASP A 144 -5.25 4.81 47.44
N ASP A 145 -4.28 5.05 48.30
CA ASP A 145 -4.32 4.94 49.76
C ASP A 145 -5.61 4.40 50.43
N THR A 146 -5.46 3.41 51.32
CA THR A 146 -6.26 3.29 52.55
C THR A 146 -5.47 2.55 53.66
N GLU A 147 -4.88 3.37 54.54
CA GLU A 147 -4.84 3.33 56.01
C GLU A 147 -4.91 1.98 56.82
N VAL A 148 -3.82 1.71 57.57
CA VAL A 148 -3.65 1.25 58.98
C VAL A 148 -4.44 0.05 59.54
N SER A 149 -3.71 -0.93 60.14
CA SER A 149 -3.78 -1.25 61.59
C SER A 149 -2.97 -2.50 62.00
N GLY A 150 -2.15 -2.37 63.06
CA GLY A 150 -1.93 -3.46 64.02
C GLY A 150 -0.53 -4.09 64.11
N THR A 151 0.24 -3.65 65.12
CA THR A 151 1.00 -4.45 66.12
C THR A 151 1.31 -5.91 65.76
N ASP A 152 2.54 -6.42 65.86
CA ASP A 152 3.17 -6.74 67.14
C ASP A 152 4.60 -7.26 66.92
N LEU A 153 5.53 -6.87 67.79
CA LEU A 153 6.88 -7.44 67.90
C LEU A 153 6.77 -8.87 68.47
N PRO A 154 7.70 -9.78 68.15
CA PRO A 154 8.55 -10.20 69.26
C PRO A 154 10.03 -10.36 68.91
N GLN A 155 10.80 -10.13 69.96
CA GLN A 155 12.22 -10.39 70.14
C GLN A 155 12.51 -11.90 69.98
N GLN A 156 13.56 -12.24 69.22
CA GLN A 156 14.63 -13.13 69.68
C GLN A 156 15.86 -13.06 68.77
#